data_AF-A0A2N9NEQ7-F1
#
_entry.id   AF-A0A2N9NEQ7-F1
#
_cell.length_a   1.000
_cell.length_b   1.000
_cell.length_c   1.000
_cell.angle_alpha   90.00
_cell.angle_beta   90.00
_cell.angle_gamma   90.00
#
_symmetry.space_group_name_H-M   'P 1'
#
loop_
_entity.id
_entity.type
_entity.pdbx_description
1 polymer ?
#
loop_
_entity_poly.entity_id
_entity_poly.type
_entity_poly.pdbx_seq_one_letter_code
_entity_poly.pdbx_strand_id
1 'polypeptide(L)'
;MLQGNSAGQGSGAYVSFLANCLVKDNVGAIFGSSAFNCTLVENSGSPAAVEAGSGVICNCIIYSNRNANWSGSASTFISCCTTPSPGPGNITNSPMFVNEAAGDYHLHFGSPCIDTGTDLSSFITNDIAGTPRPLDGRGAGVPAFDIGAYEFNLLATVGTNWLLDYGLNPNDPLVFASHPNGVPFTVLQAWIADANPTNVASFLEAAAISNVPPVTVYFQSSSSRLYSLVWSTNPQGGWAPVAGQGYLAGTGGLMSLADPNTVAQQRFYRVSVSVP
;
A
#
# COMPACT_ATOMS: atom_id res chain seq x y z
N MET A 1 -3.26 21.80 6.82
CA MET A 1 -4.43 21.40 6.00
C MET A 1 -5.02 22.65 5.37
N LEU A 2 -5.29 22.62 4.06
CA LEU A 2 -5.93 23.72 3.32
C LEU A 2 -7.26 23.20 2.75
N GLN A 3 -8.38 23.73 3.25
CA GLN A 3 -9.70 23.18 2.92
C GLN A 3 -10.81 24.23 2.84
N GLY A 4 -11.80 23.96 1.99
CA GLY A 4 -13.04 24.74 1.89
C GLY A 4 -12.87 26.14 1.30
N ASN A 5 -11.76 26.40 0.61
CA ASN A 5 -11.48 27.72 0.04
C ASN A 5 -12.10 27.88 -1.35
N SER A 6 -12.48 29.12 -1.68
CA SER A 6 -13.08 29.46 -2.96
C SER A 6 -12.39 30.69 -3.57
N ALA A 7 -11.79 30.51 -4.74
CA ALA A 7 -11.20 31.55 -5.58
C ALA A 7 -11.21 31.09 -7.04
N GLY A 8 -10.98 32.01 -7.99
CA GLY A 8 -10.98 31.68 -9.42
C GLY A 8 -9.90 30.68 -9.84
N GLN A 9 -8.73 30.71 -9.20
CA GLN A 9 -7.60 29.79 -9.39
C GLN A 9 -6.81 29.65 -8.08
N GLY A 10 -6.22 28.48 -7.83
CA GLY A 10 -5.29 28.28 -6.70
C GLY A 10 -5.90 28.57 -5.32
N SER A 11 -7.19 28.29 -5.13
CA SER A 11 -7.87 28.58 -3.85
C SER A 11 -7.30 27.81 -2.66
N GLY A 12 -6.71 26.64 -2.87
CA GLY A 12 -5.87 25.97 -1.89
C GLY A 12 -4.53 26.69 -1.77
N ALA A 13 -3.77 26.80 -2.87
CA ALA A 13 -2.53 27.58 -2.90
C ALA A 13 -2.24 28.22 -4.27
N TYR A 14 -1.67 29.43 -4.24
CA TYR A 14 -1.28 30.20 -5.41
C TYR A 14 0.19 30.65 -5.28
N VAL A 15 1.03 30.26 -6.24
CA VAL A 15 2.46 30.60 -6.32
C VAL A 15 3.17 30.38 -4.97
N SER A 16 3.07 29.15 -4.46
CA SER A 16 3.48 28.79 -3.10
C SER A 16 4.39 27.55 -3.07
N PHE A 17 5.03 27.33 -1.93
CA PHE A 17 5.73 26.09 -1.60
C PHE A 17 4.93 25.33 -0.55
N LEU A 18 4.53 24.09 -0.86
CA LEU A 18 3.80 23.21 0.04
C LEU A 18 4.66 22.00 0.39
N ALA A 19 4.75 21.68 1.68
CA ALA A 19 5.34 20.45 2.19
C ALA A 19 4.37 19.81 3.19
N ASN A 20 4.17 18.49 3.12
CA ASN A 20 3.32 17.74 4.06
C ASN A 20 1.89 18.29 4.18
N CYS A 21 1.30 18.73 3.07
CA CYS A 21 -0.02 19.36 3.09
C CYS A 21 -1.11 18.41 2.58
N LEU A 22 -2.23 18.38 3.30
CA LEU A 22 -3.50 17.92 2.77
C LEU A 22 -4.26 19.13 2.22
N VAL A 23 -4.55 19.09 0.92
CA VAL A 23 -5.28 20.12 0.16
C VAL A 23 -6.57 19.49 -0.36
N LYS A 24 -7.70 19.80 0.29
CA LYS A 24 -8.96 19.13 0.01
C LYS A 24 -10.17 20.05 -0.05
N ASP A 25 -11.21 19.66 -0.79
CA ASP A 25 -12.49 20.39 -0.87
C ASP A 25 -12.34 21.88 -1.25
N ASN A 26 -11.33 22.25 -2.06
CA ASN A 26 -11.17 23.62 -2.55
C ASN A 26 -11.74 23.76 -3.98
N VAL A 27 -12.14 24.98 -4.37
CA VAL A 27 -12.57 25.33 -5.75
C VAL A 27 -11.38 25.40 -6.72
N GLY A 28 -10.17 25.06 -6.29
CA GLY A 28 -8.94 24.98 -7.06
C GLY A 28 -7.84 24.56 -6.10
N ALA A 29 -7.12 23.48 -6.39
CA ALA A 29 -6.17 22.92 -5.41
C ALA A 29 -4.89 23.76 -5.38
N ILE A 30 -4.07 23.70 -6.44
CA ILE A 30 -2.84 24.48 -6.54
C ILE A 30 -2.64 25.09 -7.92
N PHE A 31 -2.15 26.33 -7.94
CA PHE A 31 -1.75 27.05 -9.15
C PHE A 31 -0.36 27.64 -8.95
N GLY A 32 0.53 27.51 -9.93
CA GLY A 32 1.86 28.14 -9.86
C GLY A 32 2.78 27.64 -8.74
N SER A 33 2.41 26.55 -8.05
CA SER A 33 3.02 26.14 -6.78
C SER A 33 3.92 24.92 -6.93
N SER A 34 4.88 24.73 -6.02
CA SER A 34 5.60 23.47 -5.86
C SER A 34 5.06 22.72 -4.64
N ALA A 35 4.92 21.41 -4.74
CA ALA A 35 4.33 20.57 -3.70
C ALA A 35 5.19 19.33 -3.45
N PHE A 36 5.49 19.06 -2.19
CA PHE A 36 6.33 17.96 -1.73
C PHE A 36 5.59 17.17 -0.65
N ASN A 37 5.46 15.85 -0.80
CA ASN A 37 4.74 15.02 0.18
C ASN A 37 3.34 15.57 0.49
N CYS A 38 2.55 15.91 -0.53
CA CYS A 38 1.20 16.44 -0.36
C CYS A 38 0.13 15.47 -0.86
N THR A 39 -1.07 15.58 -0.31
CA THR A 39 -2.26 14.85 -0.76
C THR A 39 -3.28 15.88 -1.26
N LEU A 40 -3.60 15.85 -2.55
CA LEU A 40 -4.54 16.73 -3.22
C LEU A 40 -5.76 15.92 -3.66
N VAL A 41 -6.87 16.07 -2.95
CA VAL A 41 -8.06 15.21 -3.08
C VAL A 41 -9.34 16.04 -3.03
N GLU A 42 -10.41 15.58 -3.68
CA GLU A 42 -11.74 16.19 -3.59
C GLU A 42 -11.82 17.68 -4.00
N ASN A 43 -10.81 18.21 -4.70
CA ASN A 43 -10.86 19.59 -5.18
C ASN A 43 -11.73 19.67 -6.44
N SER A 44 -12.43 20.79 -6.59
CA SER A 44 -13.47 20.99 -7.60
C SER A 44 -13.12 22.01 -8.68
N GLY A 45 -11.90 22.53 -8.68
CA GLY A 45 -11.47 23.59 -9.58
C GLY A 45 -11.26 23.21 -11.03
N SER A 46 -11.48 24.19 -11.89
CA SER A 46 -11.29 24.09 -13.34
C SER A 46 -9.97 24.78 -13.74
N PRO A 47 -9.16 24.19 -14.64
CA PRO A 47 -9.40 22.92 -15.33
C PRO A 47 -8.94 21.67 -14.56
N ALA A 48 -8.11 21.80 -13.52
CA ALA A 48 -7.54 20.67 -12.80
C ALA A 48 -7.14 20.99 -11.35
N ALA A 49 -6.78 19.96 -10.56
CA ALA A 49 -6.23 20.16 -9.22
C ALA A 49 -4.81 20.77 -9.25
N VAL A 50 -3.95 20.26 -10.14
CA VAL A 50 -2.64 20.87 -10.44
C VAL A 50 -2.71 21.59 -11.78
N GLU A 51 -2.56 22.91 -11.76
CA GLU A 51 -2.64 23.77 -12.94
C GLU A 51 -1.28 24.28 -13.44
N ALA A 52 -1.27 24.77 -14.68
CA ALA A 52 -0.08 25.24 -15.39
C ALA A 52 0.70 26.33 -14.64
N GLY A 53 2.02 26.31 -14.78
CA GLY A 53 2.95 27.18 -14.04
C GLY A 53 3.36 26.62 -12.68
N SER A 54 2.78 25.49 -12.25
CA SER A 54 3.26 24.78 -11.07
C SER A 54 4.69 24.27 -11.30
N GLY A 55 5.50 24.30 -10.23
CA GLY A 55 6.91 23.93 -10.28
C GLY A 55 7.12 22.43 -10.18
N VAL A 56 7.86 22.01 -9.16
CA VAL A 56 8.09 20.58 -8.89
C VAL A 56 6.95 20.04 -8.04
N ILE A 57 6.36 18.93 -8.51
CA ILE A 57 5.39 18.13 -7.77
C ILE A 57 6.08 16.80 -7.47
N CYS A 58 6.42 16.57 -6.20
CA CYS A 58 7.23 15.42 -5.78
C CYS A 58 6.58 14.69 -4.62
N ASN A 59 6.56 13.35 -4.65
CA ASN A 59 5.96 12.52 -3.61
C ASN A 59 4.50 12.90 -3.29
N CYS A 60 3.74 13.35 -4.29
CA CYS A 60 2.35 13.80 -4.07
C CYS A 60 1.33 12.76 -4.54
N ILE A 61 0.27 12.60 -3.76
CA ILE A 61 -0.95 11.91 -4.19
C ILE A 61 -1.91 12.96 -4.74
N ILE A 62 -2.39 12.76 -5.97
CA ILE A 62 -3.38 13.63 -6.61
C ILE A 62 -4.46 12.73 -7.18
N TYR A 63 -5.56 12.61 -6.45
CA TYR A 63 -6.59 11.61 -6.73
C TYR A 63 -7.98 12.14 -6.39
N SER A 64 -9.01 11.53 -6.97
CA SER A 64 -10.42 11.81 -6.64
C SER A 64 -10.80 13.29 -6.67
N ASN A 65 -10.13 14.09 -7.51
CA ASN A 65 -10.55 15.47 -7.78
C ASN A 65 -11.72 15.44 -8.78
N ARG A 66 -12.64 16.40 -8.68
CA ARG A 66 -13.87 16.39 -9.47
C ARG A 66 -13.64 16.61 -10.96
N ASN A 67 -12.62 17.42 -11.29
CA ASN A 67 -12.12 17.62 -12.65
C ASN A 67 -10.80 16.84 -12.83
N ALA A 68 -9.96 17.22 -13.79
CA ALA A 68 -8.68 16.54 -13.98
C ALA A 68 -7.78 16.65 -12.73
N ASN A 69 -7.01 15.61 -12.42
CA ASN A 69 -6.00 15.70 -11.35
C ASN A 69 -4.91 16.71 -11.69
N TRP A 70 -4.56 16.83 -12.96
CA TRP A 70 -3.58 17.79 -13.43
C TRP A 70 -3.86 18.20 -14.87
N SER A 71 -3.37 19.37 -15.27
CA SER A 71 -3.45 19.86 -16.65
C SER A 71 -2.20 20.63 -17.04
N GLY A 72 -1.85 20.59 -18.33
CA GLY A 72 -0.72 21.31 -18.90
C GLY A 72 0.63 20.59 -18.76
N SER A 73 1.60 21.03 -19.55
CA SER A 73 2.94 20.43 -19.70
C SER A 73 4.05 21.15 -18.91
N ALA A 74 3.70 22.12 -18.06
CA ALA A 74 4.68 22.99 -17.40
C ALA A 74 5.16 22.47 -16.01
N SER A 75 4.48 21.50 -15.42
CA SER A 75 4.82 20.97 -14.09
C SER A 75 5.68 19.70 -14.21
N THR A 76 6.67 19.55 -13.34
CA THR A 76 7.50 18.34 -13.29
C THR A 76 7.01 17.42 -12.18
N PHE A 77 6.61 16.20 -12.54
CA PHE A 77 6.13 15.17 -11.61
C PHE A 77 7.22 14.14 -11.31
N ILE A 78 7.49 13.91 -10.02
CA ILE A 78 8.52 12.99 -9.54
C ILE A 78 7.93 12.11 -8.44
N SER A 79 7.90 10.79 -8.64
CA SER A 79 7.33 9.84 -7.66
C SER A 79 5.93 10.26 -7.18
N CYS A 80 5.05 10.67 -8.09
CA CYS A 80 3.66 11.01 -7.75
C CYS A 80 2.72 9.83 -7.96
N CYS A 81 1.61 9.82 -7.22
CA CYS A 81 0.48 8.91 -7.44
C CYS A 81 -0.70 9.69 -8.01
N THR A 82 -0.98 9.53 -9.31
CA THR A 82 -2.03 10.28 -10.00
C THR A 82 -2.45 9.61 -11.31
N THR A 83 -3.64 9.96 -11.79
CA THR A 83 -4.12 9.59 -13.13
C THR A 83 -4.60 10.83 -13.91
N PRO A 84 -4.37 10.92 -15.23
CA PRO A 84 -3.55 10.02 -16.05
C PRO A 84 -2.06 10.09 -15.67
N SER A 85 -1.24 9.15 -16.17
CA SER A 85 0.20 9.14 -15.89
C SER A 85 0.86 10.42 -16.42
N PRO A 86 1.61 11.16 -15.60
CA PRO A 86 2.38 12.32 -16.04
C PRO A 86 3.76 11.95 -16.59
N GLY A 87 4.13 10.66 -16.57
CA GLY A 87 5.40 10.16 -17.08
C GLY A 87 5.99 9.01 -16.25
N PRO A 88 7.14 8.47 -16.68
CA PRO A 88 7.84 7.39 -15.98
C PRO A 88 8.14 7.70 -14.51
N GLY A 89 8.17 6.68 -13.66
CA GLY A 89 8.44 6.83 -12.23
C GLY A 89 7.24 7.31 -11.40
N ASN A 90 6.09 7.58 -12.03
CA ASN A 90 4.85 7.92 -11.35
C ASN A 90 3.90 6.71 -11.31
N ILE A 91 3.11 6.61 -10.25
CA ILE A 91 2.16 5.54 -9.99
C ILE A 91 0.77 5.98 -10.46
N THR A 92 0.08 5.10 -11.17
CA THR A 92 -1.31 5.32 -11.63
C THR A 92 -2.33 4.44 -10.92
N ASN A 93 -1.87 3.45 -10.14
CA ASN A 93 -2.73 2.64 -9.30
C ASN A 93 -3.37 3.50 -8.19
N SER A 94 -4.52 3.06 -7.68
CA SER A 94 -5.16 3.72 -6.54
C SER A 94 -4.19 3.85 -5.36
N PRO A 95 -4.18 4.99 -4.65
CA PRO A 95 -3.36 5.17 -3.45
C PRO A 95 -3.80 4.27 -2.28
N MET A 96 -4.97 3.63 -2.37
CA MET A 96 -5.53 2.76 -1.31
C MET A 96 -5.60 3.48 0.05
N PHE A 97 -6.39 4.55 0.13
CA PHE A 97 -6.66 5.22 1.41
C PHE A 97 -7.47 4.32 2.34
N VAL A 98 -7.25 4.44 3.66
CA VAL A 98 -7.99 3.69 4.68
C VAL A 98 -9.49 3.95 4.59
N ASN A 99 -9.91 5.22 4.55
CA ASN A 99 -11.32 5.58 4.39
C ASN A 99 -11.47 6.99 3.81
N GLU A 100 -11.31 7.09 2.49
CA GLU A 100 -11.47 8.34 1.74
C GLU A 100 -12.83 9.02 2.00
N ALA A 101 -13.93 8.26 2.03
CA ALA A 101 -15.26 8.81 2.23
C ALA A 101 -15.47 9.44 3.62
N ALA A 102 -14.67 9.04 4.62
CA ALA A 102 -14.65 9.65 5.95
C ALA A 102 -13.54 10.71 6.11
N GLY A 103 -12.76 10.98 5.07
CA GLY A 103 -11.63 11.91 5.10
C GLY A 103 -10.34 11.34 5.73
N ASP A 104 -10.25 10.01 5.87
CA ASP A 104 -9.04 9.33 6.34
C ASP A 104 -8.17 8.93 5.14
N TYR A 105 -7.19 9.79 4.86
CA TYR A 105 -6.25 9.63 3.75
C TYR A 105 -4.91 9.02 4.18
N HIS A 106 -4.85 8.35 5.34
CA HIS A 106 -3.72 7.45 5.61
C HIS A 106 -3.71 6.31 4.58
N LEU A 107 -2.52 5.81 4.28
CA LEU A 107 -2.34 4.68 3.38
C LEU A 107 -2.78 3.39 4.06
N HIS A 108 -3.55 2.56 3.35
CA HIS A 108 -3.84 1.21 3.76
C HIS A 108 -2.61 0.31 3.55
N PHE A 109 -2.44 -0.71 4.39
CA PHE A 109 -1.40 -1.72 4.20
C PHE A 109 -1.47 -2.33 2.80
N GLY A 110 -0.32 -2.44 2.13
CA GLY A 110 -0.21 -2.90 0.75
C GLY A 110 -0.40 -1.81 -0.31
N SER A 111 -0.63 -0.55 0.08
CA SER A 111 -0.68 0.57 -0.87
C SER A 111 0.57 0.64 -1.76
N PRO A 112 0.42 0.94 -3.06
CA PRO A 112 1.57 1.15 -3.95
C PRO A 112 2.39 2.39 -3.58
N CYS A 113 1.81 3.32 -2.80
CA CYS A 113 2.46 4.57 -2.39
C CYS A 113 3.43 4.42 -1.22
N ILE A 114 3.43 3.27 -0.53
CA ILE A 114 4.33 3.01 0.60
C ILE A 114 5.75 2.76 0.10
N ASP A 115 6.77 3.34 0.72
CA ASP A 115 8.21 3.18 0.42
C ASP A 115 8.58 3.36 -1.06
N THR A 116 7.90 4.25 -1.80
CA THR A 116 8.13 4.48 -3.24
C THR A 116 8.42 5.93 -3.61
N GLY A 117 8.48 6.81 -2.60
CA GLY A 117 8.83 8.20 -2.72
C GLY A 117 10.33 8.43 -2.95
N THR A 118 10.63 9.60 -3.50
CA THR A 118 11.97 10.17 -3.58
C THR A 118 12.43 10.63 -2.18
N ASP A 119 13.73 10.49 -1.88
CA ASP A 119 14.32 10.98 -0.63
C ASP A 119 14.30 12.53 -0.58
N LEU A 120 13.58 13.07 0.41
CA LEU A 120 13.48 14.51 0.68
C LEU A 120 13.99 14.88 2.09
N SER A 121 14.79 14.00 2.71
CA SER A 121 15.33 14.14 4.08
C SER A 121 16.11 15.43 4.33
N SER A 122 16.59 16.10 3.29
CA SER A 122 17.28 17.39 3.39
C SER A 122 16.41 18.54 3.91
N PHE A 123 15.07 18.45 3.80
CA PHE A 123 14.15 19.49 4.30
C PHE A 123 12.80 18.97 4.82
N ILE A 124 12.52 17.67 4.72
CA ILE A 124 11.33 17.03 5.31
C ILE A 124 11.78 15.93 6.27
N THR A 125 11.36 16.03 7.53
CA THR A 125 11.73 15.06 8.59
C THR A 125 10.55 14.34 9.24
N ASN A 126 9.34 14.89 9.10
CA ASN A 126 8.11 14.32 9.63
C ASN A 126 6.97 14.50 8.62
N ASP A 127 5.89 13.75 8.76
CA ASP A 127 4.66 13.88 7.99
C ASP A 127 3.72 14.98 8.55
N ILE A 128 2.51 15.10 7.98
CA ILE A 128 1.52 16.09 8.44
C ILE A 128 1.00 15.83 9.88
N ALA A 129 1.06 14.59 10.36
CA ALA A 129 0.61 14.18 11.68
C ALA A 129 1.75 14.18 12.72
N GLY A 130 2.99 14.44 12.30
CA GLY A 130 4.18 14.42 13.16
C GLY A 130 4.87 13.05 13.23
N THR A 131 4.49 12.09 12.39
CA THR A 131 5.19 10.81 12.25
C THR A 131 6.55 11.05 11.59
N PRO A 132 7.67 10.55 12.15
CA PRO A 132 8.98 10.66 11.52
C PRO A 132 9.01 10.01 10.14
N ARG A 133 9.83 10.56 9.23
CA ARG A 133 10.09 9.99 7.90
C ARG A 133 11.58 9.77 7.65
N PRO A 134 11.96 8.74 6.87
CA PRO A 134 11.11 7.64 6.40
C PRO A 134 10.93 6.53 7.45
N LEU A 135 9.85 5.77 7.37
CA LEU A 135 9.66 4.49 8.07
C LEU A 135 9.83 3.31 7.10
N ASP A 136 10.03 2.09 7.61
CA ASP A 136 10.02 0.87 6.79
C ASP A 136 8.58 0.34 6.69
N GLY A 137 7.80 0.93 5.79
CA GLY A 137 6.38 0.63 5.65
C GLY A 137 6.09 -0.74 5.03
N ARG A 138 7.03 -1.27 4.24
CA ARG A 138 6.97 -2.59 3.59
C ARG A 138 7.63 -3.71 4.40
N GLY A 139 8.32 -3.38 5.50
CA GLY A 139 9.03 -4.34 6.34
C GLY A 139 10.14 -5.07 5.58
N ALA A 140 10.78 -4.38 4.63
CA ALA A 140 11.82 -4.94 3.77
C ALA A 140 13.24 -4.66 4.32
N GLY A 141 13.34 -3.93 5.43
CA GLY A 141 14.60 -3.55 6.08
C GLY A 141 15.27 -2.33 5.47
N VAL A 142 14.59 -1.64 4.55
CA VAL A 142 15.09 -0.43 3.89
C VAL A 142 13.98 0.62 3.92
N PRO A 143 13.98 1.55 4.90
CA PRO A 143 12.96 2.58 4.97
C PRO A 143 13.08 3.54 3.79
N ALA A 144 11.95 3.95 3.22
CA ALA A 144 11.89 4.94 2.15
C ALA A 144 10.70 5.86 2.37
N PHE A 145 10.70 7.03 1.73
CA PHE A 145 9.59 7.95 1.88
C PHE A 145 8.32 7.37 1.26
N ASP A 146 7.18 7.58 1.92
CA ASP A 146 5.90 7.38 1.27
C ASP A 146 5.54 8.54 0.34
N ILE A 147 4.77 8.24 -0.70
CA ILE A 147 4.10 9.25 -1.51
C ILE A 147 2.84 9.70 -0.75
N GLY A 148 2.68 11.01 -0.57
CA GLY A 148 1.52 11.62 0.09
C GLY A 148 1.86 12.35 1.39
N ALA A 149 0.84 12.95 2.01
CA ALA A 149 0.94 13.77 3.21
C ALA A 149 1.19 12.99 4.51
N TYR A 150 0.80 11.71 4.55
CA TYR A 150 0.96 10.82 5.70
C TYR A 150 2.06 9.79 5.43
N GLU A 151 2.81 9.42 6.47
CA GLU A 151 3.75 8.31 6.45
C GLU A 151 3.07 7.07 7.05
N PHE A 152 3.20 5.93 6.39
CA PHE A 152 2.64 4.66 6.80
C PHE A 152 3.50 4.03 7.89
N ASN A 153 2.88 3.79 9.03
CA ASN A 153 3.53 3.16 10.17
C ASN A 153 3.12 1.70 10.28
N LEU A 154 3.95 0.80 9.73
CA LEU A 154 3.73 -0.64 9.80
C LEU A 154 3.60 -1.16 11.23
N LEU A 155 4.32 -0.57 12.19
CA LEU A 155 4.23 -0.96 13.60
C LEU A 155 2.84 -0.65 14.19
N ALA A 156 2.19 0.44 13.77
CA ALA A 156 0.83 0.76 14.19
C ALA A 156 -0.18 -0.24 13.62
N THR A 157 0.06 -0.76 12.41
CA THR A 157 -0.78 -1.79 11.79
C THR A 157 -0.62 -3.16 12.44
N VAL A 158 0.62 -3.59 12.71
CA VAL A 158 0.89 -4.90 13.34
C VAL A 158 0.52 -4.89 14.83
N GLY A 159 0.78 -3.77 15.50
CA GLY A 159 0.58 -3.61 16.94
C GLY A 159 1.82 -4.02 17.75
N THR A 160 2.20 -3.18 18.70
CA THR A 160 3.35 -3.40 19.58
C THR A 160 3.19 -4.64 20.46
N ASN A 161 1.97 -4.92 20.94
CA ASN A 161 1.70 -6.07 21.78
C ASN A 161 1.97 -7.39 21.06
N TRP A 162 1.62 -7.49 19.77
CA TRP A 162 1.88 -8.70 18.99
C TRP A 162 3.38 -9.03 18.94
N LEU A 163 4.25 -8.01 18.76
CA LEU A 163 5.70 -8.20 18.81
C LEU A 163 6.17 -8.63 20.21
N LEU A 164 5.67 -7.99 21.26
CA LEU A 164 6.03 -8.28 22.64
C LEU A 164 5.61 -9.68 23.09
N ASP A 165 4.45 -10.16 22.64
CA ASP A 165 3.95 -11.51 22.93
C ASP A 165 4.89 -12.60 22.38
N TYR A 166 5.66 -12.30 21.34
CA TYR A 166 6.70 -13.16 20.78
C TYR A 166 8.13 -12.77 21.18
N GLY A 167 8.30 -11.87 22.16
CA GLY A 167 9.60 -11.45 22.67
C GLY A 167 10.44 -10.63 21.67
N LEU A 168 9.81 -10.00 20.68
CA LEU A 168 10.45 -9.14 19.69
C LEU A 168 10.49 -7.69 20.18
N ASN A 169 11.55 -6.96 19.83
CA ASN A 169 11.71 -5.55 20.21
C ASN A 169 10.95 -4.62 19.22
N PRO A 170 9.88 -3.92 19.65
CA PRO A 170 9.14 -3.01 18.77
C PRO A 170 9.94 -1.78 18.32
N ASN A 171 11.04 -1.45 19.00
CA ASN A 171 11.90 -0.33 18.67
C ASN A 171 13.04 -0.72 17.70
N ASP A 172 13.16 -1.99 17.33
CA ASP A 172 14.12 -2.40 16.32
C ASP A 172 13.57 -2.01 14.92
N PRO A 173 14.24 -1.08 14.20
CA PRO A 173 13.77 -0.63 12.89
C PRO A 173 13.77 -1.73 11.82
N LEU A 174 14.44 -2.85 12.07
CA LEU A 174 14.49 -3.99 11.15
C LEU A 174 13.64 -5.17 11.62
N VAL A 175 12.83 -5.00 12.68
CA VAL A 175 12.08 -6.11 13.30
C VAL A 175 11.25 -6.88 12.27
N PHE A 176 10.59 -6.19 11.35
CA PHE A 176 9.71 -6.80 10.33
C PHE A 176 10.46 -7.59 9.25
N ALA A 177 11.71 -7.22 8.96
CA ALA A 177 12.59 -7.91 8.02
C ALA A 177 13.44 -9.01 8.69
N SER A 178 13.42 -9.09 10.03
CA SER A 178 14.24 -10.02 10.79
C SER A 178 13.73 -11.47 10.70
N HIS A 179 14.63 -12.42 10.97
CA HIS A 179 14.38 -13.87 10.96
C HIS A 179 14.75 -14.45 12.35
N PRO A 180 13.93 -14.19 13.39
CA PRO A 180 14.29 -14.56 14.76
C PRO A 180 14.43 -16.07 14.91
N ASN A 181 15.40 -16.53 15.70
CA ASN A 181 15.74 -17.96 15.87
C ASN A 181 16.06 -18.72 14.56
N GLY A 182 16.43 -18.01 13.49
CA GLY A 182 16.79 -18.62 12.21
C GLY A 182 15.62 -19.24 11.46
N VAL A 183 14.39 -18.77 11.70
CA VAL A 183 13.23 -19.15 10.88
C VAL A 183 13.45 -18.75 9.41
N PRO A 184 12.92 -19.50 8.43
CA PRO A 184 13.13 -19.23 7.01
C PRO A 184 12.23 -18.11 6.44
N PHE A 185 11.51 -17.40 7.30
CA PHE A 185 10.55 -16.35 6.93
C PHE A 185 10.75 -15.11 7.81
N THR A 186 10.35 -13.95 7.31
CA THR A 186 10.46 -12.71 8.09
C THR A 186 9.35 -12.61 9.14
N VAL A 187 9.54 -11.74 10.13
CA VAL A 187 8.49 -11.40 11.10
C VAL A 187 7.22 -10.88 10.40
N LEU A 188 7.36 -10.06 9.35
CA LEU A 188 6.21 -9.58 8.58
C LEU A 188 5.48 -10.73 7.89
N GLN A 189 6.20 -11.68 7.29
CA GLN A 189 5.59 -12.85 6.67
C GLN A 189 4.82 -13.71 7.69
N ALA A 190 5.39 -13.89 8.89
CA ALA A 190 4.71 -14.58 9.97
C ALA A 190 3.45 -13.84 10.42
N TRP A 191 3.50 -12.52 10.57
CA TRP A 191 2.31 -11.72 10.88
C TRP A 191 1.24 -11.85 9.80
N ILE A 192 1.60 -11.71 8.52
CA ILE A 192 0.65 -11.88 7.40
C ILE A 192 0.03 -13.29 7.43
N ALA A 193 0.81 -14.32 7.73
CA ALA A 193 0.32 -15.70 7.78
C ALA A 193 -0.44 -16.07 9.07
N ASP A 194 -0.50 -15.17 10.05
CA ASP A 194 -0.97 -15.45 11.41
C ASP A 194 -0.22 -16.60 12.10
N ALA A 195 1.09 -16.62 11.88
CA ALA A 195 2.00 -17.63 12.39
C ALA A 195 2.88 -17.08 13.53
N ASN A 196 3.51 -17.97 14.29
CA ASN A 196 4.48 -17.60 15.31
C ASN A 196 5.83 -17.24 14.64
N PRO A 197 6.29 -15.98 14.73
CA PRO A 197 7.50 -15.52 14.03
C PRO A 197 8.78 -16.20 14.52
N THR A 198 8.76 -16.82 15.71
CA THR A 198 9.94 -17.40 16.37
C THR A 198 10.01 -18.93 16.28
N ASN A 199 9.03 -19.58 15.64
CA ASN A 199 8.91 -21.03 15.57
C ASN A 199 8.99 -21.52 14.11
N VAL A 200 10.05 -22.27 13.79
CA VAL A 200 10.30 -22.83 12.44
C VAL A 200 9.17 -23.73 11.91
N ALA A 201 8.36 -24.31 12.78
CA ALA A 201 7.24 -25.17 12.41
C ALA A 201 5.91 -24.40 12.25
N SER A 202 5.89 -23.10 12.55
CA SER A 202 4.69 -22.27 12.43
C SER A 202 4.76 -21.47 11.13
N PHE A 203 4.23 -22.05 10.06
CA PHE A 203 4.11 -21.38 8.76
C PHE A 203 2.90 -21.92 7.99
N LEU A 204 2.45 -21.18 6.99
CA LEU A 204 1.39 -21.64 6.10
C LEU A 204 1.90 -22.76 5.20
N GLU A 205 1.32 -23.94 5.32
CA GLU A 205 1.64 -25.10 4.50
C GLU A 205 0.40 -25.79 3.94
N ALA A 206 0.55 -26.42 2.77
CA ALA A 206 -0.46 -27.32 2.24
C ALA A 206 -0.39 -28.65 3.01
N ALA A 207 -1.46 -28.97 3.74
CA ALA A 207 -1.58 -30.21 4.49
C ALA A 207 -1.85 -31.42 3.58
N ALA A 208 -2.63 -31.24 2.52
CA ALA A 208 -2.91 -32.27 1.52
C ALA A 208 -3.36 -31.67 0.19
N ILE A 209 -3.27 -32.47 -0.88
CA ILE A 209 -3.82 -32.16 -2.20
C ILE A 209 -4.61 -33.35 -2.73
N SER A 210 -5.76 -33.11 -3.36
CA SER A 210 -6.56 -34.20 -3.95
C SER A 210 -5.83 -34.84 -5.13
N ASN A 211 -6.04 -36.15 -5.29
CA ASN A 211 -5.56 -36.94 -6.42
C ASN A 211 -6.63 -37.12 -7.51
N VAL A 212 -7.81 -36.52 -7.34
CA VAL A 212 -8.93 -36.54 -8.29
C VAL A 212 -9.49 -35.12 -8.49
N PRO A 213 -10.10 -34.83 -9.66
CA PRO A 213 -10.77 -33.54 -9.88
C PRO A 213 -12.01 -33.34 -8.98
N PRO A 214 -12.32 -32.09 -8.58
CA PRO A 214 -11.49 -30.90 -8.76
C PRO A 214 -10.22 -30.96 -7.92
N VAL A 215 -9.12 -30.38 -8.42
CA VAL A 215 -7.87 -30.33 -7.64
C VAL A 215 -8.11 -29.44 -6.42
N THR A 216 -8.01 -30.03 -5.23
CA THR A 216 -8.36 -29.38 -3.97
C THR A 216 -7.16 -29.37 -3.05
N VAL A 217 -6.78 -28.20 -2.55
CA VAL A 217 -5.67 -28.01 -1.61
C VAL A 217 -6.24 -27.76 -0.22
N TYR A 218 -5.81 -28.56 0.75
CA TYR A 218 -6.21 -28.48 2.16
C TYR A 218 -5.07 -27.88 2.99
N PHE A 219 -5.39 -27.00 3.93
CA PHE A 219 -4.42 -26.31 4.78
C PHE A 219 -5.07 -25.84 6.08
N GLN A 220 -4.27 -25.55 7.11
CA GLN A 220 -4.75 -24.88 8.32
C GLN A 220 -4.90 -23.39 8.06
N SER A 221 -6.04 -22.82 8.43
CA SER A 221 -6.38 -21.42 8.18
C SER A 221 -6.63 -20.68 9.49
N SER A 222 -6.29 -19.39 9.52
CA SER A 222 -6.68 -18.45 10.58
C SER A 222 -8.00 -17.78 10.22
N SER A 223 -8.89 -17.62 11.20
CA SER A 223 -10.14 -16.87 11.03
C SER A 223 -9.91 -15.36 10.88
N SER A 224 -8.68 -14.88 11.11
CA SER A 224 -8.28 -13.48 10.97
C SER A 224 -7.56 -13.20 9.64
N ARG A 225 -7.55 -14.13 8.69
CA ARG A 225 -6.88 -13.97 7.39
C ARG A 225 -7.78 -14.35 6.22
N LEU A 226 -7.42 -13.83 5.06
CA LEU A 226 -8.03 -14.17 3.78
C LEU A 226 -7.07 -15.07 2.98
N TYR A 227 -7.63 -16.01 2.24
CA TYR A 227 -6.87 -16.99 1.47
C TYR A 227 -7.30 -17.01 0.01
N SER A 228 -6.33 -17.20 -0.87
CA SER A 228 -6.55 -17.34 -2.31
C SER A 228 -5.81 -18.54 -2.88
N LEU A 229 -6.38 -19.19 -3.87
CA LEU A 229 -5.71 -20.24 -4.63
C LEU A 229 -5.15 -19.65 -5.91
N VAL A 230 -3.86 -19.86 -6.13
CA VAL A 230 -3.17 -19.48 -7.37
C VAL A 230 -2.55 -20.72 -8.01
N TRP A 231 -2.39 -20.67 -9.34
CA TRP A 231 -1.83 -21.76 -10.11
C TRP A 231 -0.74 -21.27 -11.08
N SER A 232 0.13 -22.19 -11.49
CA SER A 232 1.11 -21.97 -12.55
C SER A 232 1.42 -23.25 -13.30
N THR A 233 1.88 -23.15 -14.55
CA THR A 233 2.51 -24.27 -15.28
C THR A 233 4.00 -24.42 -14.97
N ASN A 234 4.61 -23.42 -14.33
CA ASN A 234 6.01 -23.43 -13.94
C ASN A 234 6.13 -22.87 -12.51
N PRO A 235 6.57 -23.65 -11.51
CA PRO A 235 6.63 -23.17 -10.12
C PRO A 235 7.62 -22.02 -9.91
N GLN A 236 8.53 -21.80 -10.87
CA GLN A 236 9.48 -20.68 -10.91
C GLN A 236 8.98 -19.51 -11.79
N GLY A 237 7.82 -19.65 -12.42
CA GLY A 237 7.21 -18.64 -13.29
C GLY A 237 6.16 -17.78 -12.57
N GLY A 238 5.37 -17.06 -13.37
CA GLY A 238 4.24 -16.28 -12.88
C GLY A 238 3.11 -17.18 -12.37
N TRP A 239 2.37 -16.67 -11.39
CA TRP A 239 1.21 -17.33 -10.78
C TRP A 239 -0.05 -16.57 -11.15
N ALA A 240 -1.09 -17.29 -11.57
CA ALA A 240 -2.39 -16.74 -11.92
C ALA A 240 -3.44 -17.13 -10.88
N PRO A 241 -4.43 -16.27 -10.60
CA PRO A 241 -5.51 -16.62 -9.70
C PRO A 241 -6.36 -17.77 -10.27
N VAL A 242 -6.84 -18.64 -9.39
CA VAL A 242 -7.92 -19.58 -9.70
C VAL A 242 -9.25 -18.83 -9.56
N ALA A 243 -10.06 -18.82 -10.61
CA ALA A 243 -11.33 -18.11 -10.64
C ALA A 243 -12.27 -18.58 -9.51
N GLY A 244 -12.83 -17.63 -8.77
CA GLY A 244 -13.74 -17.91 -7.64
C GLY A 244 -13.06 -18.36 -6.34
N GLN A 245 -11.73 -18.47 -6.31
CA GLN A 245 -10.94 -18.87 -5.14
C GLN A 245 -10.05 -17.74 -4.64
N GLY A 246 -10.57 -16.50 -4.61
CA GLY A 246 -9.83 -15.32 -4.18
C GLY A 246 -10.42 -14.71 -2.92
N TYR A 247 -9.54 -14.30 -1.99
CA TYR A 247 -9.87 -13.53 -0.77
C TYR A 247 -10.96 -14.18 0.10
N LEU A 248 -10.93 -15.50 0.25
CA LEU A 248 -11.90 -16.24 1.07
C LEU A 248 -11.46 -16.25 2.54
N ALA A 249 -12.40 -15.93 3.45
CA ALA A 249 -12.13 -15.89 4.88
C ALA A 249 -11.76 -17.27 5.42
N GLY A 250 -10.69 -17.33 6.22
CA GLY A 250 -10.30 -18.54 6.90
C GLY A 250 -11.27 -18.98 7.99
N THR A 251 -11.20 -20.24 8.38
CA THR A 251 -12.13 -20.87 9.32
C THR A 251 -11.58 -20.98 10.74
N GLY A 252 -10.29 -20.67 10.96
CA GLY A 252 -9.61 -20.92 12.23
C GLY A 252 -9.20 -22.39 12.44
N GLY A 253 -9.35 -23.21 11.41
CA GLY A 253 -8.93 -24.62 11.39
C GLY A 253 -8.71 -25.09 9.96
N LEU A 254 -8.92 -26.38 9.72
CA LEU A 254 -8.74 -26.97 8.39
C LEU A 254 -9.71 -26.31 7.39
N MET A 255 -9.16 -25.81 6.29
CA MET A 255 -9.87 -25.22 5.16
C MET A 255 -9.38 -25.84 3.86
N SER A 256 -10.17 -25.74 2.80
CA SER A 256 -9.80 -26.16 1.46
C SER A 256 -10.18 -25.14 0.40
N LEU A 257 -9.34 -25.04 -0.63
CA LEU A 257 -9.62 -24.30 -1.86
C LEU A 257 -9.50 -25.24 -3.06
N ALA A 258 -10.37 -25.08 -4.05
CA ALA A 258 -10.47 -26.02 -5.18
C ALA A 258 -10.39 -25.32 -6.54
N ASP A 259 -9.61 -25.86 -7.46
CA ASP A 259 -9.66 -25.48 -8.87
C ASP A 259 -10.76 -26.30 -9.58
N PRO A 260 -11.90 -25.67 -9.92
CA PRO A 260 -13.02 -26.38 -10.54
C PRO A 260 -12.78 -26.68 -12.02
N ASN A 261 -11.72 -26.13 -12.62
CA ASN A 261 -11.48 -26.25 -14.05
C ASN A 261 -10.95 -27.63 -14.40
N THR A 262 -11.41 -28.17 -15.53
CA THR A 262 -10.78 -29.34 -16.15
C THR A 262 -9.37 -28.97 -16.61
N VAL A 263 -8.38 -29.60 -16.00
CA VAL A 263 -6.98 -29.23 -16.21
C VAL A 263 -6.43 -29.96 -17.45
N ALA A 264 -6.30 -29.25 -18.56
CA ALA A 264 -5.75 -29.80 -19.82
C ALA A 264 -4.22 -29.99 -19.80
N GLN A 265 -3.55 -29.46 -18.77
CA GLN A 265 -2.10 -29.49 -18.59
C GLN A 265 -1.75 -29.60 -17.10
N GLN A 266 -0.54 -30.07 -16.79
CA GLN A 266 -0.08 -30.12 -15.40
C GLN A 266 -0.01 -28.70 -14.81
N ARG A 267 -0.51 -28.53 -13.58
CA ARG A 267 -0.48 -27.29 -12.83
C ARG A 267 0.18 -27.50 -11.46
N PHE A 268 0.87 -26.48 -11.00
CA PHE A 268 1.30 -26.30 -9.63
C PHE A 268 0.32 -25.35 -8.95
N TYR A 269 0.08 -25.56 -7.66
CA TYR A 269 -0.83 -24.75 -6.86
C TYR A 269 -0.11 -24.15 -5.65
N ARG A 270 -0.51 -22.94 -5.26
CA ARG A 270 -0.13 -22.31 -3.99
C ARG A 270 -1.36 -21.71 -3.35
N VAL A 271 -1.41 -21.79 -2.03
CA VAL A 271 -2.33 -21.01 -1.22
C VAL A 271 -1.61 -19.73 -0.83
N SER A 272 -2.17 -18.60 -1.21
CA SER A 272 -1.72 -17.27 -0.79
C SER A 272 -2.56 -16.83 0.41
N VAL A 273 -1.94 -16.12 1.34
CA VAL A 273 -2.59 -15.53 2.51
C VAL A 273 -2.40 -14.02 2.51
N SER A 274 -3.42 -13.29 2.95
CA SER A 274 -3.37 -11.84 3.16
C SER A 274 -4.10 -11.45 4.44
N VAL A 275 -3.78 -10.26 4.93
CA VAL A 275 -4.62 -9.61 5.94
C VAL A 275 -5.96 -9.18 5.32
N PRO A 276 -7.05 -9.08 6.12
CA PRO A 276 -8.34 -8.60 5.67
C PRO A 276 -8.35 -7.17 5.13
#